data_AF-A0A2M7I459-F1
#
_entry.id   AF-A0A2M7I459-F1
#
_cell.length_a   1.000
_cell.length_b   1.000
_cell.length_c   1.000
_cell.angle_alpha   90.00
_cell.angle_beta   90.00
_cell.angle_gamma   90.00
#
_symmetry.space_group_name_H-M   'P 1'
#
loop_
_entity.id
_entity.type
_entity.pdbx_description
1 polymer ?
#
loop_
_entity_poly.entity_id
_entity_poly.type
_entity_poly.pdbx_seq_one_letter_code
_entity_poly.pdbx_strand_id
1 'polypeptide(L)'
;GSAITGLLQMSIWMTPLILLISTSIFIIPEEFALQIDMSLILYFLFNFFVGLITFLGLFATVGSIFDNDQDAQSGIWPIMMLIMIPFFIAIAIQQNPNNSIGNIASMFPFASIIVMPAKMTLIDVPLWQILFSVAVNLATMFGIFSLAGKVYRVGILSTGKKPKWSEVIKWLRYKY
;
A
#
# COMPACT_ATOMS: atom_id res chain seq x y z
N GLY A 1 -35.19 -0.04 -11.24
CA GLY A 1 -34.04 0.27 -12.10
C GLY A 1 -32.77 -0.36 -11.56
N SER A 2 -32.27 0.12 -10.42
CA SER A 2 -30.98 -0.28 -9.82
C SER A 2 -30.85 -1.76 -9.41
N ALA A 3 -31.95 -2.42 -9.07
CA ALA A 3 -31.93 -3.84 -8.69
C ALA A 3 -31.55 -4.76 -9.87
N ILE A 4 -32.06 -4.47 -11.07
CA ILE A 4 -31.79 -5.28 -12.28
C ILE A 4 -30.33 -5.10 -12.71
N THR A 5 -29.81 -3.87 -12.64
CA THR A 5 -28.40 -3.58 -12.95
C THR A 5 -27.46 -4.21 -11.92
N GLY A 6 -27.83 -4.23 -10.64
CA GLY A 6 -27.08 -4.91 -9.58
C GLY A 6 -27.03 -6.43 -9.79
N LEU A 7 -28.16 -7.04 -10.11
CA LEU A 7 -28.22 -8.47 -10.43
C LEU A 7 -27.41 -8.82 -11.68
N LEU A 8 -27.48 -8.00 -12.74
CA LEU A 8 -26.66 -8.19 -13.94
C LEU A 8 -25.16 -8.06 -13.63
N GLN A 9 -24.77 -7.06 -12.85
CA GLN A 9 -23.38 -6.89 -12.42
C GLN A 9 -22.91 -8.09 -11.59
N MET A 10 -23.70 -8.55 -10.63
CA MET A 10 -23.36 -9.72 -9.80
C MET A 10 -23.24 -10.99 -10.65
N SER A 11 -24.11 -11.20 -11.63
CA SER A 11 -23.99 -12.31 -12.59
C SER A 11 -22.68 -12.27 -13.38
N ILE A 12 -22.24 -11.07 -13.82
CA ILE A 12 -20.97 -10.89 -14.52
C ILE A 12 -19.78 -11.26 -13.61
N TRP A 13 -19.77 -10.82 -12.35
CA TRP A 13 -18.69 -11.13 -11.40
C TRP A 13 -18.67 -12.59 -10.93
N MET A 14 -19.84 -13.24 -10.88
CA MET A 14 -19.93 -14.64 -10.46
C MET A 14 -19.64 -15.64 -11.59
N THR A 15 -19.74 -15.22 -12.85
CA THR A 15 -19.52 -16.11 -14.01
C THR A 15 -18.11 -16.76 -13.99
N PRO A 16 -17.01 -16.01 -13.75
CA PRO A 16 -15.68 -16.62 -13.63
C PRO A 16 -15.57 -17.62 -12.47
N LEU A 17 -16.21 -17.35 -11.32
CA LEU A 17 -16.19 -18.22 -10.14
C LEU A 17 -16.93 -19.54 -10.40
N ILE A 18 -18.08 -19.49 -11.07
CA ILE A 18 -18.87 -20.68 -11.41
C ILE A 18 -18.11 -21.58 -12.38
N LEU A 19 -17.44 -20.99 -13.38
CA LEU A 19 -16.59 -21.70 -14.32
C LEU A 19 -15.39 -22.37 -13.63
N LEU A 20 -14.87 -21.76 -12.57
CA LEU A 20 -13.73 -22.26 -11.79
C LEU A 20 -14.09 -23.44 -10.87
N ILE A 21 -15.36 -23.54 -10.42
CA ILE A 21 -15.84 -24.59 -9.51
C ILE A 21 -16.39 -25.81 -10.27
N SER A 22 -16.93 -25.61 -11.48
CA SER A 22 -17.65 -26.64 -12.27
C SER A 22 -16.75 -27.61 -13.07
N THR A 23 -15.47 -27.74 -12.75
CA THR A 23 -14.41 -28.17 -13.67
C THR A 23 -14.59 -29.56 -14.33
N SER A 24 -15.05 -29.55 -15.58
CA SER A 24 -14.62 -30.47 -16.66
C SER A 24 -14.11 -29.73 -17.91
N ILE A 25 -14.19 -28.40 -17.94
CA ILE A 25 -13.88 -27.56 -19.12
C ILE A 25 -12.67 -26.64 -18.88
N PHE A 26 -12.29 -26.41 -17.63
CA PHE A 26 -11.15 -25.56 -17.24
C PHE A 26 -10.20 -26.38 -16.36
N ILE A 27 -9.21 -27.01 -16.99
CA ILE A 27 -8.06 -27.55 -16.27
C ILE A 27 -7.22 -26.32 -15.94
N ILE A 28 -7.05 -26.02 -14.64
CA ILE A 28 -6.06 -25.02 -14.21
C ILE A 28 -4.71 -25.55 -14.72
N PRO A 29 -4.04 -24.86 -15.67
CA PRO A 29 -2.73 -25.29 -16.13
C PRO A 29 -1.81 -25.43 -14.92
N GLU A 30 -0.90 -26.40 -14.89
CA GLU A 30 0.09 -26.52 -13.81
C GLU A 30 0.92 -25.23 -13.62
N GLU A 31 0.95 -24.36 -14.64
CA GLU A 31 1.50 -23.00 -14.60
C GLU A 31 0.81 -22.07 -13.57
N PHE A 32 -0.46 -22.33 -13.24
CA PHE A 32 -1.25 -21.64 -12.21
C PHE A 32 -1.35 -22.42 -10.91
N ALA A 33 -0.81 -23.64 -10.84
CA ALA A 33 -0.58 -24.32 -9.58
C ALA A 33 0.50 -23.52 -8.85
N LEU A 34 0.05 -22.58 -8.03
CA LEU A 34 0.85 -21.68 -7.22
C LEU A 34 1.94 -22.47 -6.50
N GLN A 35 3.13 -22.55 -7.10
CA GLN A 35 4.37 -22.86 -6.41
C GLN A 35 4.72 -21.64 -5.55
N ILE A 36 3.84 -21.31 -4.62
CA ILE A 36 4.09 -20.28 -3.64
C ILE A 36 5.09 -20.88 -2.66
N ASP A 37 6.33 -20.43 -2.78
CA ASP A 37 7.33 -20.66 -1.76
C ASP A 37 6.84 -20.04 -0.44
N MET A 38 6.99 -20.79 0.66
CA MET A 38 6.69 -20.31 2.01
C MET A 38 7.44 -19.01 2.31
N SER A 39 8.64 -18.83 1.75
CA SER A 39 9.43 -17.60 1.87
C SER A 39 8.69 -16.36 1.35
N LEU A 40 7.96 -16.49 0.24
CA LEU A 40 7.19 -15.41 -0.38
C LEU A 40 5.97 -15.03 0.47
N ILE A 41 5.28 -16.02 1.05
CA ILE A 41 4.15 -15.77 1.97
C ILE A 41 4.64 -15.01 3.19
N LEU A 42 5.72 -15.47 3.83
CA LEU A 42 6.27 -14.83 5.03
C LEU A 42 6.71 -13.40 4.72
N TYR A 43 7.37 -13.19 3.58
CA TYR A 43 7.78 -11.86 3.15
C TYR A 43 6.59 -10.95 2.85
N PHE A 44 5.54 -11.46 2.20
CA PHE A 44 4.31 -10.72 1.94
C PHE A 44 3.61 -10.32 3.24
N LEU A 45 3.43 -11.26 4.19
CA LEU A 45 2.80 -10.98 5.48
C LEU A 45 3.59 -9.96 6.30
N PHE A 46 4.93 -10.05 6.28
CA PHE A 46 5.79 -9.05 6.88
C PHE A 46 5.56 -7.66 6.27
N ASN A 47 5.58 -7.53 4.94
CA ASN A 47 5.35 -6.25 4.26
C ASN A 47 3.93 -5.73 4.51
N PHE A 48 2.94 -6.61 4.50
CA PHE A 48 1.55 -6.26 4.82
C PHE A 48 1.44 -5.69 6.23
N PHE A 49 2.07 -6.32 7.23
CA PHE A 49 2.07 -5.84 8.61
C PHE A 49 2.76 -4.47 8.75
N VAL A 50 3.94 -4.31 8.15
CA VAL A 50 4.68 -3.03 8.16
C VAL A 50 3.90 -1.93 7.45
N GLY A 51 3.32 -2.24 6.29
CA GLY A 51 2.44 -1.34 5.54
C GLY A 51 1.23 -0.93 6.34
N LEU A 52 0.53 -1.89 6.95
CA LEU A 52 -0.64 -1.66 7.79
C LEU A 52 -0.32 -0.67 8.92
N ILE A 53 0.74 -0.90 9.69
CA ILE A 53 1.10 0.01 10.79
C ILE A 53 1.48 1.40 10.26
N THR A 54 2.28 1.46 9.21
CA THR A 54 2.76 2.73 8.63
C THR A 54 1.59 3.58 8.12
N PHE A 55 0.69 2.99 7.34
CA PHE A 55 -0.46 3.70 6.77
C PHE A 55 -1.53 4.01 7.83
N LEU A 56 -1.79 3.11 8.80
CA LEU A 56 -2.67 3.43 9.93
C LEU A 56 -2.16 4.64 10.71
N GLY A 57 -0.86 4.73 10.98
CA GLY A 57 -0.25 5.87 11.64
C GLY A 57 -0.42 7.17 10.84
N LEU A 58 -0.22 7.12 9.53
CA LEU A 58 -0.42 8.27 8.63
C LEU A 58 -1.88 8.73 8.57
N PHE A 59 -2.83 7.80 8.42
CA PHE A 59 -4.26 8.12 8.39
C PHE A 59 -4.73 8.68 9.73
N ALA A 60 -4.30 8.09 10.85
CA ALA A 60 -4.60 8.59 12.19
C ALA A 60 -4.04 10.00 12.41
N THR A 61 -2.82 10.25 11.91
CA THR A 61 -2.19 11.57 11.96
C THR A 61 -3.03 12.59 11.19
N VAL A 62 -3.41 12.31 9.96
CA VAL A 62 -4.27 13.22 9.17
C VAL A 62 -5.62 13.44 9.84
N GLY A 63 -6.26 12.39 10.35
CA GLY A 63 -7.53 12.51 11.09
C GLY A 63 -7.43 13.40 12.33
N SER A 64 -6.28 13.42 13.02
CA SER A 64 -6.06 14.26 14.21
C SER A 64 -5.81 15.75 13.92
N ILE A 65 -5.53 16.10 12.66
CA ILE A 65 -5.15 17.46 12.26
C ILE A 65 -6.37 18.30 11.87
N PHE A 66 -7.45 17.66 11.42
CA PHE A 66 -8.61 18.32 10.85
C PHE A 66 -9.84 18.16 11.76
N ASP A 67 -10.50 19.27 12.08
CA ASP A 67 -11.69 19.29 12.93
C ASP A 67 -12.97 18.82 12.22
N ASN A 68 -12.98 18.80 10.88
CA ASN A 68 -14.14 18.40 10.08
C ASN A 68 -13.78 17.34 9.01
N ASP A 69 -14.74 16.48 8.72
CA ASP A 69 -14.56 15.32 7.82
C ASP A 69 -14.24 15.73 6.37
N GLN A 70 -14.82 16.83 5.89
CA GLN A 70 -14.57 17.34 4.52
C GLN A 70 -13.11 17.76 4.32
N ASP A 71 -12.53 18.47 5.29
CA ASP A 71 -11.14 18.89 5.26
C ASP A 71 -10.19 17.71 5.48
N ALA A 72 -10.55 16.78 6.38
CA ALA A 72 -9.81 15.53 6.57
C ALA A 72 -9.72 14.72 5.27
N GLN A 73 -10.82 14.62 4.52
CA GLN A 73 -10.83 13.92 3.23
C GLN A 73 -9.92 14.60 2.20
N SER A 74 -9.82 15.93 2.21
CA SER A 74 -8.86 16.66 1.37
C SER A 74 -7.40 16.42 1.78
N GLY A 75 -7.14 16.16 3.07
CA GLY A 75 -5.84 15.85 3.63
C GLY A 75 -5.37 14.41 3.38
N ILE A 76 -6.27 13.49 3.01
CA ILE A 76 -5.94 12.08 2.73
C ILE A 76 -5.23 11.91 1.37
N TRP A 77 -5.47 12.79 0.40
CA TRP A 77 -4.95 12.67 -0.97
C TRP A 77 -3.43 12.42 -1.08
N PRO A 78 -2.56 13.12 -0.32
CA PRO A 78 -1.12 12.85 -0.35
C PRO A 78 -0.74 11.44 0.12
N ILE A 79 -1.43 10.92 1.14
CA ILE A 79 -1.21 9.53 1.60
C ILE A 79 -1.69 8.56 0.53
N MET A 80 -2.82 8.87 -0.12
CA MET A 80 -3.35 8.04 -1.19
C MET A 80 -2.38 7.95 -2.38
N MET A 81 -1.69 9.04 -2.73
CA MET A 81 -0.66 9.02 -3.78
C MET A 81 0.51 8.08 -3.45
N LEU A 82 0.90 7.98 -2.17
CA LEU A 82 1.95 7.05 -1.71
C LEU A 82 1.55 5.58 -1.87
N ILE A 83 0.26 5.28 -2.00
CA ILE A 83 -0.25 3.93 -2.25
C ILE A 83 -0.47 3.71 -3.75
N MET A 84 -1.12 4.67 -4.42
CA MET A 84 -1.52 4.54 -5.82
C MET A 84 -0.33 4.48 -6.78
N ILE A 85 0.69 5.32 -6.57
CA ILE A 85 1.86 5.35 -7.47
C ILE A 85 2.58 3.99 -7.46
N PRO A 86 2.94 3.41 -6.30
CA PRO A 86 3.53 2.07 -6.25
C PRO A 86 2.61 0.97 -6.77
N PHE A 87 1.30 1.10 -6.54
CA PHE A 87 0.32 0.14 -7.06
C PHE A 87 0.33 0.09 -8.60
N PHE A 88 0.33 1.23 -9.28
CA PHE A 88 0.44 1.27 -10.74
C PHE A 88 1.80 0.77 -11.24
N ILE A 89 2.88 1.05 -10.51
CA ILE A 89 4.21 0.49 -10.83
C ILE A 89 4.19 -1.04 -10.72
N ALA A 90 3.57 -1.60 -9.66
CA ALA A 90 3.45 -3.05 -9.47
C ALA A 90 2.66 -3.73 -10.60
N ILE A 91 1.67 -3.05 -11.19
CA ILE A 91 0.99 -3.54 -12.39
C ILE A 91 1.91 -3.43 -13.62
N ALA A 92 2.60 -2.30 -13.80
CA ALA A 92 3.44 -2.05 -14.97
C ALA A 92 4.64 -3.01 -15.07
N ILE A 93 5.20 -3.47 -13.95
CA ILE A 93 6.34 -4.42 -13.95
C ILE A 93 5.96 -5.81 -14.46
N GLN A 94 4.67 -6.17 -14.54
CA GLN A 94 4.25 -7.47 -15.10
C GLN A 94 4.69 -7.63 -16.56
N GLN A 95 4.70 -6.53 -17.33
CA GLN A 95 5.14 -6.54 -18.72
C GLN A 95 6.67 -6.53 -18.84
N ASN A 96 7.36 -5.83 -17.95
CA ASN A 96 8.82 -5.67 -17.95
C ASN A 96 9.39 -5.67 -16.52
N PRO A 97 9.60 -6.86 -15.91
CA PRO A 97 9.98 -6.97 -14.49
C PRO A 97 11.32 -6.32 -14.14
N ASN A 98 12.26 -6.28 -15.10
CA ASN A 98 13.61 -5.74 -14.93
C ASN A 98 13.75 -4.26 -15.31
N ASN A 99 12.63 -3.54 -15.55
CA ASN A 99 12.67 -2.11 -15.84
C ASN A 99 13.31 -1.32 -14.67
N SER A 100 14.15 -0.34 -14.99
CA SER A 100 14.79 0.58 -14.03
C SER A 100 13.81 1.18 -13.02
N ILE A 101 12.59 1.53 -13.45
CA ILE A 101 11.56 2.08 -12.55
C ILE A 101 11.14 1.04 -11.50
N GLY A 102 10.92 -0.21 -11.91
CA GLY A 102 10.55 -1.30 -11.00
C GLY A 102 11.67 -1.60 -10.01
N ASN A 103 12.92 -1.60 -10.46
CA ASN A 103 14.09 -1.80 -9.60
C ASN A 103 14.21 -0.71 -8.54
N ILE A 104 14.10 0.57 -8.92
CA ILE A 104 14.18 1.69 -7.97
C ILE A 104 12.99 1.67 -7.02
N ALA A 105 11.77 1.53 -7.53
CA ALA A 105 10.55 1.52 -6.72
C ALA A 105 10.51 0.35 -5.74
N SER A 106 11.05 -0.80 -6.11
CA SER A 106 11.15 -1.97 -5.22
C SER A 106 12.09 -1.77 -4.02
N MET A 107 12.92 -0.72 -4.03
CA MET A 107 13.86 -0.37 -2.96
C MET A 107 13.55 0.99 -2.30
N PHE A 108 12.54 1.71 -2.80
CA PHE A 108 12.18 3.04 -2.31
C PHE A 108 11.18 2.97 -1.14
N PRO A 109 11.24 3.87 -0.14
CA PRO A 109 10.26 3.95 0.95
C PRO A 109 8.82 4.01 0.46
N PHE A 110 7.88 3.37 1.17
CA PHE A 110 6.46 3.19 0.80
C PHE A 110 6.22 2.36 -0.46
N ALA A 111 7.01 2.58 -1.52
CA ALA A 111 6.86 1.86 -2.77
C ALA A 111 7.26 0.39 -2.65
N SER A 112 8.35 0.12 -1.95
CA SER A 112 8.86 -1.24 -1.71
C SER A 112 7.89 -2.15 -0.96
N ILE A 113 7.00 -1.59 -0.12
CA ILE A 113 5.93 -2.32 0.59
C ILE A 113 5.00 -3.04 -0.40
N ILE A 114 4.75 -2.43 -1.56
CA ILE A 114 3.80 -2.93 -2.58
C ILE A 114 4.55 -3.57 -3.76
N VAL A 115 5.58 -2.90 -4.27
CA VAL A 115 6.27 -3.28 -5.51
C VAL A 115 7.17 -4.51 -5.31
N MET A 116 7.84 -4.64 -4.16
CA MET A 116 8.78 -5.74 -3.96
C MET A 116 8.10 -7.12 -3.86
N PRO A 117 7.01 -7.30 -3.09
CA PRO A 117 6.28 -8.57 -3.12
C PRO A 117 5.75 -8.92 -4.53
N ALA A 118 5.24 -7.94 -5.28
CA ALA A 118 4.78 -8.14 -6.65
C ALA A 118 5.93 -8.51 -7.62
N LYS A 119 7.12 -7.97 -7.41
CA LYS A 119 8.31 -8.32 -8.20
C LYS A 119 8.80 -9.74 -7.92
N MET A 120 8.73 -10.18 -6.65
CA MET A 120 9.13 -11.54 -6.25
C MET A 120 8.24 -12.64 -6.84
N THR A 121 7.00 -12.35 -7.25
CA THR A 121 6.15 -13.32 -7.95
C THR A 121 6.48 -13.46 -9.44
N LEU A 122 7.28 -12.53 -9.99
CA LEU A 122 7.57 -12.46 -11.43
C LEU A 122 8.99 -12.93 -11.75
N ILE A 123 9.96 -12.63 -10.88
CA ILE A 123 11.37 -12.97 -11.07
C ILE A 123 12.03 -13.35 -9.75
N ASP A 124 13.10 -14.14 -9.84
CA ASP A 124 13.98 -14.39 -8.72
C ASP A 124 14.78 -13.14 -8.38
N VAL A 125 14.46 -12.56 -7.21
CA VAL A 125 15.10 -11.35 -6.74
C VAL A 125 16.30 -11.71 -5.85
N PRO A 126 17.50 -11.13 -6.09
CA PRO A 126 18.66 -11.37 -5.25
C PRO A 126 18.40 -11.04 -3.77
N LEU A 127 18.90 -11.89 -2.86
CA LEU A 127 18.69 -11.75 -1.41
C LEU A 127 19.06 -10.37 -0.87
N TRP A 128 20.10 -9.73 -1.40
CA TRP A 128 20.53 -8.40 -0.94
C TRP A 128 19.47 -7.31 -1.21
N GLN A 129 18.70 -7.40 -2.31
CA GLN A 129 17.61 -6.45 -2.59
C GLN A 129 16.47 -6.65 -1.60
N ILE A 130 16.17 -7.91 -1.25
CA ILE A 130 15.13 -8.28 -0.27
C ILE A 130 15.52 -7.77 1.12
N LEU A 131 16.76 -8.00 1.57
CA LEU A 131 17.20 -7.50 2.87
C LEU A 131 17.23 -5.97 2.93
N PHE A 132 17.61 -5.33 1.82
CA PHE A 132 17.59 -3.88 1.72
C PHE A 132 16.16 -3.32 1.80
N SER A 133 15.19 -3.89 1.09
CA SER A 133 13.79 -3.45 1.16
C SER A 133 13.21 -3.66 2.57
N VAL A 134 13.55 -4.75 3.25
CA VAL A 134 13.18 -4.96 4.67
C VAL A 134 13.73 -3.84 5.55
N ALA A 135 15.02 -3.52 5.43
CA ALA A 135 15.66 -2.46 6.20
C ALA A 135 15.01 -1.09 5.93
N VAL A 136 14.74 -0.77 4.66
CA VAL A 136 14.05 0.46 4.25
C VAL A 136 12.64 0.54 4.81
N ASN A 137 11.87 -0.56 4.76
CA ASN A 137 10.50 -0.60 5.26
C ASN A 137 10.44 -0.43 6.77
N LEU A 138 11.33 -1.09 7.52
CA LEU A 138 11.44 -0.89 8.96
C LEU A 138 11.86 0.54 9.30
N ALA A 139 12.89 1.08 8.62
CA ALA A 139 13.34 2.45 8.83
C ALA A 139 12.22 3.47 8.55
N THR A 140 11.45 3.24 7.48
CA THR A 140 10.29 4.06 7.12
C THR A 140 9.22 3.98 8.20
N MET A 141 8.88 2.79 8.68
CA MET A 141 7.90 2.58 9.75
C MET A 141 8.29 3.32 11.03
N PHE A 142 9.53 3.13 11.52
CA PHE A 142 10.00 3.80 12.74
C PHE A 142 10.09 5.32 12.57
N GLY A 143 10.52 5.79 11.40
CA GLY A 143 10.56 7.20 11.06
C GLY A 143 9.16 7.82 11.08
N ILE A 144 8.19 7.17 10.43
CA ILE A 144 6.81 7.64 10.38
C ILE A 144 6.16 7.59 11.74
N PHE A 145 6.35 6.54 12.53
CA PHE A 145 5.77 6.46 13.89
C PHE A 145 6.28 7.60 14.79
N SER A 146 7.57 7.92 14.70
CA SER A 146 8.17 9.03 15.44
C SER A 146 7.64 10.40 15.00
N LEU A 147 7.41 10.59 13.70
CA LEU A 147 6.85 11.82 13.13
C LEU A 147 5.36 11.96 13.45
N ALA A 148 4.58 10.88 13.29
CA ALA A 148 3.17 10.79 13.59
C ALA A 148 2.88 11.18 15.04
N GLY A 149 3.67 10.66 16.00
CA GLY A 149 3.51 11.03 17.41
C GLY A 149 3.72 12.52 17.69
N LYS A 150 4.64 13.18 16.98
CA LYS A 150 4.86 14.64 17.11
C LYS A 150 3.70 15.43 16.51
N VAL A 151 3.27 15.06 15.31
CA VAL A 151 2.18 15.75 14.61
C VAL A 151 0.87 15.56 15.37
N TYR A 152 0.60 14.37 15.89
CA TYR A 152 -0.59 14.07 16.68
C TYR A 152 -0.69 14.97 17.94
N ARG A 153 0.41 15.16 18.67
CA ARG A 153 0.47 16.05 19.85
C ARG A 153 0.16 17.50 19.53
N VAL A 154 0.61 18.00 18.36
CA VAL A 154 0.36 19.39 17.94
C VAL A 154 -1.02 19.54 17.33
N GLY A 155 -1.45 18.55 16.54
CA GLY A 155 -2.72 18.52 15.82
C GLY A 155 -3.91 18.59 16.77
N ILE A 156 -3.91 17.81 17.85
CA ILE A 156 -4.99 17.82 18.84
C ILE A 156 -5.16 19.16 19.58
N LEU A 157 -4.10 19.98 19.63
CA LEU A 157 -4.13 21.32 20.24
C LEU A 157 -4.44 22.41 19.21
N SER A 158 -4.42 22.08 17.92
CA SER A 158 -4.62 23.01 16.82
C SER A 158 -6.09 23.03 16.40
N THR A 159 -6.93 23.67 17.20
CA THR A 159 -8.39 23.75 16.95
C THR A 159 -8.79 24.99 16.14
N GLY A 160 -9.75 24.83 15.23
CA GLY A 160 -10.54 25.91 14.64
C GLY A 160 -10.01 26.48 13.32
N LYS A 161 -8.88 26.00 12.79
CA LYS A 161 -8.36 26.41 11.48
C LYS A 161 -7.79 25.22 10.74
N LYS A 162 -8.17 25.06 9.47
CA LYS A 162 -7.57 24.10 8.53
C LYS A 162 -6.07 24.39 8.39
N PRO A 163 -5.19 23.58 8.96
CA PRO A 163 -3.76 23.84 8.89
C PRO A 163 -3.25 23.56 7.47
N LYS A 164 -2.34 24.40 6.99
CA LYS A 164 -1.70 24.18 5.69
C LYS A 164 -0.61 23.11 5.82
N TRP A 165 -0.35 22.35 4.75
CA TRP A 165 0.75 21.38 4.72
C TRP A 165 2.11 21.99 5.10
N SER A 166 2.34 23.26 4.79
CA SER A 166 3.54 24.01 5.18
C SER A 166 3.65 24.24 6.70
N GLU A 167 2.53 24.31 7.42
CA GLU A 167 2.48 24.43 8.88
C GLU A 167 2.70 23.07 9.54
N VAL A 168 2.07 22.02 9.00
CA VAL A 168 2.28 20.63 9.45
C VAL A 168 3.77 20.25 9.37
N ILE A 169 4.48 20.64 8.31
CA ILE A 169 5.92 20.41 8.18
C ILE A 169 6.72 21.19 9.24
N LYS A 170 6.29 22.39 9.65
CA LYS A 170 6.94 23.14 10.73
C LYS A 170 6.76 22.45 12.08
N TRP A 171 5.64 21.78 12.31
CA TRP A 171 5.38 21.05 13.55
C TRP A 171 6.40 19.94 13.80
N LEU A 172 6.97 19.36 12.73
CA LEU A 172 8.03 18.37 12.83
C LEU A 172 9.34 18.92 13.43
N ARG A 173 9.55 20.24 13.38
CA ARG A 173 10.75 20.92 13.90
C ARG A 173 10.61 21.37 15.36
N TYR A 174 9.43 21.32 15.95
CA TYR A 174 9.28 21.63 17.37
C TYR A 174 9.97 20.55 18.21
N LYS A 175 10.99 20.96 18.97
CA LYS A 175 11.55 20.16 20.06
C LYS A 175 10.69 20.44 21.28
N TYR A 176 10.05 19.39 21.79
CA TYR A 176 9.52 19.35 23.14
C TYR A 176 10.61 18.80 24.05
#